data_AF-A0A2T1D1I5-F1
#
_entry.id   AF-A0A2T1D1I5-F1
#
_cell.length_a   1.000
_cell.length_b   1.000
_cell.length_c   1.000
_cell.angle_alpha   90.00
_cell.angle_beta   90.00
_cell.angle_gamma   90.00
#
_symmetry.space_group_name_H-M   'P 1'
#
loop_
_entity.id
_entity.type
_entity.pdbx_description
1 polymer ?
#
loop_
_entity_poly.entity_id
_entity_poly.type
_entity_poly.pdbx_seq_one_letter_code
_entity_poly.pdbx_strand_id
1 'polypeptide(L)'
;LNMVLPSKMGDIAKAYFMQDRGHLTGSMALSLVVFEKTCDMLSLLLWCVFGLLLYPQKDWLFWVMTLSVTGGLLLGLAILSFPKFARSVFALAQGIAPKKMKAKLGKMSYAWQEMHDYFWRDQQNLLKIGFTSIFIWFLHLLQIWFFILALNAYAPFLANLALSPLAILAGLLPLTFAGVGTRDAALILFYQPYFDAATGAALGVLCTSRYFLPAIGGLPFLEQYLSFAKRGKQN
;
A
#
# COMPACT_ATOMS: atom_id res chain seq x y z
N LEU A 1 12.65 -5.73 -7.41
CA LEU A 1 12.11 -6.94 -6.74
C LEU A 1 10.58 -7.00 -6.71
N ASN A 2 9.86 -5.93 -6.30
CA ASN A 2 8.39 -5.94 -6.19
C ASN A 2 7.62 -6.09 -7.52
N MET A 3 8.30 -6.03 -8.67
CA MET A 3 7.73 -6.26 -10.00
C MET A 3 7.64 -7.76 -10.38
N VAL A 4 8.45 -8.62 -9.77
CA VAL A 4 8.56 -10.05 -10.12
C VAL A 4 8.05 -10.95 -8.99
N LEU A 5 8.18 -10.52 -7.73
CA LEU A 5 7.71 -11.29 -6.60
C LEU A 5 6.26 -10.94 -6.23
N PRO A 6 5.33 -11.91 -6.16
CA PRO A 6 3.96 -11.64 -5.76
C PRO A 6 3.88 -11.05 -4.35
N SER A 7 2.90 -10.17 -4.11
CA SER A 7 2.56 -9.61 -2.80
C SER A 7 3.71 -8.88 -2.06
N LYS A 8 4.43 -7.96 -2.72
CA LYS A 8 5.47 -7.11 -2.09
C LYS A 8 6.54 -7.89 -1.30
N MET A 9 6.78 -9.17 -1.64
CA MET A 9 7.83 -10.00 -1.03
C MET A 9 9.25 -9.44 -1.24
N GLY A 10 9.44 -8.47 -2.13
CA GLY A 10 10.70 -7.74 -2.26
C GLY A 10 11.03 -6.87 -1.04
N ASP A 11 10.04 -6.42 -0.28
CA ASP A 11 10.26 -5.65 0.94
C ASP A 11 10.69 -6.56 2.11
N ILE A 12 10.19 -7.81 2.14
CA ILE A 12 10.66 -8.86 3.06
C ILE A 12 12.08 -9.30 2.70
N ALA A 13 12.40 -9.39 1.40
CA ALA A 13 13.78 -9.64 0.96
C ALA A 13 14.71 -8.52 1.44
N LYS A 14 14.31 -7.24 1.29
CA LYS A 14 15.08 -6.09 1.80
C LYS A 14 15.35 -6.18 3.31
N ALA A 15 14.36 -6.59 4.11
CA ALA A 15 14.53 -6.83 5.55
C ALA A 15 15.56 -7.94 5.85
N TYR A 16 15.54 -9.04 5.08
CA TYR A 16 16.55 -10.11 5.16
C TYR A 16 17.96 -9.62 4.81
N PHE A 17 18.11 -8.77 3.79
CA PHE A 17 19.42 -8.22 3.41
C PHE A 17 19.95 -7.13 4.38
N MET A 18 19.06 -6.42 5.07
CA MET A 18 19.45 -5.47 6.13
C MET A 18 19.96 -6.17 7.40
N GLN A 19 19.60 -7.44 7.62
CA GLN A 19 20.10 -8.27 8.71
C GLN A 19 21.63 -8.51 8.60
N ASP A 20 22.14 -8.63 7.38
CA ASP A 20 23.54 -9.02 7.09
C ASP A 20 24.54 -7.84 7.17
N ARG A 21 24.03 -6.59 7.24
CA ARG A 21 24.84 -5.37 7.42
C ARG A 21 24.89 -4.86 8.86
N GLY A 22 24.38 -5.65 9.80
CA GLY A 22 24.76 -5.61 11.21
C GLY A 22 24.40 -4.33 11.97
N HIS A 23 23.11 -4.07 12.20
CA HIS A 23 22.63 -3.24 13.34
C HIS A 23 21.18 -3.51 13.79
N LEU A 24 20.42 -4.39 13.11
CA LEU A 24 19.00 -4.63 13.40
C LEU A 24 18.71 -6.13 13.46
N THR A 25 17.98 -6.58 14.49
CA THR A 25 17.50 -7.96 14.57
C THR A 25 16.48 -8.22 13.48
N GLY A 26 16.35 -9.47 13.00
CA GLY A 26 15.36 -9.81 11.95
C GLY A 26 13.92 -9.48 12.34
N SER A 27 13.61 -9.45 13.64
CA SER A 27 12.32 -9.02 14.18
C SER A 27 12.08 -7.51 13.98
N MET A 28 13.08 -6.69 14.30
CA MET A 28 13.04 -5.24 14.14
C MET A 28 12.90 -4.81 12.67
N ALA A 29 13.57 -5.51 11.75
CA ALA A 29 13.45 -5.26 10.31
C ALA A 29 12.02 -5.57 9.79
N LEU A 30 11.41 -6.66 10.27
CA LEU A 30 10.01 -6.98 9.95
C LEU A 30 9.06 -5.91 10.50
N SER A 31 9.27 -5.48 11.74
CA SER A 31 8.50 -4.45 12.43
C SER A 31 8.54 -3.10 11.69
N LEU A 32 9.71 -2.71 11.16
CA LEU A 32 9.88 -1.52 10.31
C LEU A 32 9.07 -1.61 9.01
N VAL A 33 9.13 -2.75 8.31
CA VAL A 33 8.39 -2.96 7.07
C VAL A 33 6.88 -2.91 7.31
N VAL A 34 6.40 -3.56 8.39
CA VAL A 34 4.98 -3.52 8.76
C VAL A 34 4.53 -2.09 9.06
N PHE A 35 5.34 -1.32 9.78
CA PHE A 35 5.05 0.09 10.06
C PHE A 35 4.96 0.91 8.79
N GLU A 36 5.96 0.84 7.90
CA GLU A 36 5.98 1.56 6.63
C GLU A 36 4.73 1.24 5.80
N LYS A 37 4.34 -0.03 5.69
CA LYS A 37 3.14 -0.43 4.93
C LYS A 37 1.84 0.00 5.58
N THR A 38 1.82 0.08 6.90
CA THR A 38 0.66 0.60 7.64
C THR A 38 0.50 2.09 7.35
N CYS A 39 1.57 2.87 7.48
CA CYS A 39 1.55 4.30 7.14
C CYS A 39 1.15 4.53 5.69
N ASP A 40 1.73 3.78 4.74
CA ASP A 40 1.35 3.84 3.33
C ASP A 40 -0.15 3.55 3.13
N MET A 41 -0.68 2.49 3.74
CA MET A 41 -2.10 2.14 3.59
C MET A 41 -3.01 3.19 4.21
N LEU A 42 -2.70 3.69 5.40
CA LEU A 42 -3.50 4.71 6.07
C LEU A 42 -3.49 6.04 5.31
N SER A 43 -2.35 6.44 4.76
CA SER A 43 -2.24 7.64 3.91
C SER A 43 -3.08 7.52 2.64
N LEU A 44 -3.09 6.34 2.00
CA LEU A 44 -3.95 6.08 0.84
C LEU A 44 -5.44 6.17 1.22
N LEU A 45 -5.83 5.51 2.32
CA LEU A 45 -7.21 5.53 2.81
C LEU A 45 -7.64 6.95 3.20
N LEU A 46 -6.75 7.74 3.81
CA LEU A 46 -7.02 9.14 4.16
C LEU A 46 -7.38 9.97 2.92
N TRP A 47 -6.56 9.91 1.87
CA TRP A 47 -6.85 10.64 0.63
C TRP A 47 -8.11 10.12 -0.07
N CYS A 48 -8.34 8.81 -0.03
CA CYS A 48 -9.55 8.19 -0.55
C CYS A 48 -10.81 8.71 0.16
N VAL A 49 -10.82 8.72 1.50
CA VAL A 49 -11.92 9.27 2.29
C VAL A 49 -12.11 10.75 1.99
N PHE A 50 -11.03 11.54 1.96
CA PHE A 50 -11.09 12.96 1.63
C PHE A 50 -11.72 13.20 0.25
N GLY A 51 -11.29 12.46 -0.77
CA GLY A 51 -11.87 12.51 -2.11
C GLY A 51 -13.34 12.11 -2.13
N LEU A 52 -13.70 11.00 -1.48
CA LEU A 52 -15.07 10.48 -1.47
C LEU A 52 -16.07 11.39 -0.75
N LEU A 53 -15.65 12.01 0.36
CA LEU A 53 -16.48 12.99 1.07
C LEU A 53 -16.81 14.20 0.19
N LEU A 54 -15.85 14.63 -0.64
CA LEU A 54 -16.00 15.77 -1.54
C LEU A 54 -16.51 15.39 -2.93
N TYR A 55 -16.67 14.10 -3.22
CA TYR A 55 -17.16 13.65 -4.51
C TYR A 55 -18.63 14.06 -4.70
N PRO A 56 -19.00 14.72 -5.82
CA PRO A 56 -20.35 15.27 -6.00
C PRO A 56 -21.44 14.20 -6.14
N GLN A 57 -21.12 13.08 -6.79
CA GLN A 57 -22.07 12.00 -7.07
C GLN A 57 -22.06 11.00 -5.92
N LYS A 58 -23.09 11.03 -5.07
CA LYS A 58 -23.22 10.14 -3.92
C LYS A 58 -24.37 9.15 -4.08
N ASP A 59 -24.26 8.30 -5.09
CA ASP A 59 -25.15 7.16 -5.24
C ASP A 59 -24.93 6.15 -4.10
N TRP A 60 -25.87 5.21 -3.95
CA TRP A 60 -25.81 4.20 -2.86
C TRP A 60 -24.47 3.46 -2.80
N LEU A 61 -23.89 3.15 -3.96
CA LEU A 61 -22.63 2.44 -4.11
C LEU A 61 -21.45 3.29 -3.59
N PHE A 62 -21.43 4.58 -3.92
CA PHE A 62 -20.43 5.53 -3.40
C PHE A 62 -20.57 5.75 -1.89
N TRP A 63 -21.78 5.74 -1.34
CA TRP A 63 -21.98 5.77 0.11
C TRP A 63 -21.43 4.52 0.80
N VAL A 64 -21.69 3.32 0.24
CA VAL A 64 -21.13 2.07 0.76
C VAL A 64 -19.60 2.09 0.70
N MET A 65 -19.02 2.55 -0.40
CA MET A 65 -17.57 2.72 -0.52
C MET A 65 -17.03 3.71 0.50
N THR A 66 -17.67 4.87 0.66
CA THR A 66 -17.27 5.89 1.65
C THR A 66 -17.29 5.29 3.06
N LEU A 67 -18.39 4.67 3.46
CA LEU A 67 -18.52 4.06 4.78
C LEU A 67 -17.48 2.94 5.00
N SER A 68 -17.25 2.10 3.98
CA SER A 68 -16.30 0.99 4.05
C SER A 68 -14.86 1.49 4.18
N VAL A 69 -14.46 2.48 3.36
CA VAL A 69 -13.11 3.05 3.37
C VAL A 69 -12.89 3.85 4.66
N THR A 70 -13.87 4.65 5.10
CA THR A 70 -13.81 5.36 6.38
C THR A 70 -13.72 4.40 7.55
N GLY A 71 -14.53 3.33 7.56
CA GLY A 71 -14.46 2.27 8.57
C GLY A 71 -13.09 1.59 8.60
N GLY A 72 -12.52 1.29 7.43
CA GLY A 72 -11.17 0.75 7.29
C GLY A 72 -10.08 1.69 7.81
N LEU A 73 -10.18 2.99 7.52
CA LEU A 73 -9.28 4.02 8.02
C LEU A 73 -9.33 4.12 9.54
N LEU A 74 -10.53 4.22 10.11
CA LEU A 74 -10.75 4.30 11.56
C LEU A 74 -10.25 3.04 12.27
N LEU A 75 -10.54 1.85 11.71
CA LEU A 75 -10.06 0.58 12.23
C LEU A 75 -8.53 0.52 12.20
N GLY A 76 -7.91 0.89 11.08
CA GLY A 76 -6.46 0.89 10.93
C GLY A 76 -5.77 1.86 11.90
N LEU A 77 -6.32 3.07 12.06
CA LEU A 77 -5.86 4.03 13.06
C LEU A 77 -6.01 3.48 14.49
N ALA A 78 -7.14 2.84 14.80
CA ALA A 78 -7.35 2.25 16.12
C ALA A 78 -6.38 1.09 16.42
N ILE A 79 -6.10 0.23 15.44
CA ILE A 79 -5.09 -0.85 15.57
C ILE A 79 -3.69 -0.26 15.76
N LEU A 80 -3.38 0.82 15.05
CA LEU A 80 -2.09 1.49 15.15
C LEU A 80 -1.90 2.21 16.50
N SER A 81 -2.92 2.93 16.98
CA SER A 81 -2.82 3.75 18.19
C SER A 81 -3.03 2.99 19.51
N PHE A 82 -3.76 1.87 19.50
CA PHE A 82 -4.16 1.19 20.73
C PHE A 82 -3.65 -0.27 20.77
N PRO A 83 -2.57 -0.57 21.52
CA PRO A 83 -1.96 -1.91 21.51
C PRO A 83 -2.82 -2.99 22.16
N LYS A 84 -3.76 -2.63 23.05
CA LYS A 84 -4.76 -3.57 23.59
C LYS A 84 -5.81 -3.95 22.54
N PHE A 85 -6.23 -2.97 21.73
CA PHE A 85 -7.19 -3.19 20.65
C PHE A 85 -6.56 -4.04 19.55
N ALA A 86 -5.34 -3.72 19.13
CA ALA A 86 -4.57 -4.52 18.17
C ALA A 86 -4.45 -5.99 18.61
N ARG A 87 -4.07 -6.23 19.87
CA ARG A 87 -4.01 -7.58 20.46
C ARG A 87 -5.34 -8.32 20.37
N SER A 88 -6.45 -7.64 20.63
CA SER A 88 -7.79 -8.23 20.55
C SER A 88 -8.18 -8.59 19.11
N VAL A 89 -7.87 -7.72 18.15
CA VAL A 89 -8.09 -7.98 16.72
C VAL A 89 -7.26 -9.18 16.24
N PHE A 90 -5.98 -9.25 16.60
CA PHE A 90 -5.12 -10.40 16.25
C PHE A 90 -5.59 -11.70 16.91
N ALA A 91 -6.07 -11.66 18.16
CA ALA A 91 -6.61 -12.82 18.85
C ALA A 91 -7.88 -13.35 18.17
N LEU A 92 -8.80 -12.45 17.81
CA LEU A 92 -10.02 -12.79 17.06
C LEU A 92 -9.69 -13.38 15.69
N ALA A 93 -8.75 -12.76 14.96
CA ALA A 93 -8.27 -13.27 13.68
C ALA A 93 -7.66 -14.69 13.80
N GLN A 94 -6.88 -14.95 14.85
CA GLN A 94 -6.33 -16.29 15.12
C GLN A 94 -7.39 -17.32 15.51
N GLY A 95 -8.48 -16.89 16.15
CA GLY A 95 -9.62 -17.74 16.48
C GLY A 95 -10.32 -18.29 15.24
N ILE A 96 -10.52 -17.43 14.23
CA ILE A 96 -11.26 -17.74 13.00
C ILE A 96 -10.36 -18.37 11.91
N ALA A 97 -9.05 -18.08 11.94
CA ALA A 97 -8.15 -18.50 10.86
C ALA A 97 -7.90 -20.02 10.78
N PRO A 98 -7.70 -20.59 9.58
CA PRO A 98 -7.28 -21.98 9.39
C PRO A 98 -5.93 -22.28 10.07
N LYS A 99 -5.70 -23.54 10.48
CA LYS A 99 -4.48 -23.98 11.20
C LYS A 99 -3.17 -23.50 10.56
N LYS A 100 -3.07 -23.49 9.22
CA LYS A 100 -1.89 -23.04 8.46
C LYS A 100 -1.60 -21.53 8.58
N MET A 101 -2.62 -20.70 8.87
CA MET A 101 -2.49 -19.24 8.98
C MET A 101 -2.30 -18.76 10.42
N LYS A 102 -2.71 -19.53 11.42
CA LYS A 102 -2.56 -19.17 12.84
C LYS A 102 -1.12 -18.82 13.21
N ALA A 103 -0.16 -19.65 12.78
CA ALA A 103 1.27 -19.39 13.03
C ALA A 103 1.77 -18.09 12.35
N LYS A 104 1.28 -17.76 11.15
CA LYS A 104 1.62 -16.51 10.46
C LYS A 104 1.04 -15.30 11.19
N LEU A 105 -0.21 -15.39 11.63
CA LEU A 105 -0.87 -14.34 12.41
C LEU A 105 -0.22 -14.13 13.78
N GLY A 106 0.25 -15.19 14.44
CA GLY A 106 1.02 -15.09 15.68
C GLY A 106 2.33 -14.32 15.48
N LYS A 107 3.09 -14.66 14.43
CA LYS A 107 4.31 -13.91 14.06
C LYS A 107 4.01 -12.44 13.74
N MET A 108 2.93 -12.16 12.99
CA MET A 108 2.50 -10.80 12.68
C MET A 108 2.12 -10.02 13.94
N SER A 109 1.38 -10.65 14.87
CA SER A 109 1.00 -10.03 16.14
C SER A 109 2.22 -9.70 17.00
N TYR A 110 3.25 -10.54 17.00
CA TYR A 110 4.50 -10.26 17.72
C TYR A 110 5.27 -9.09 17.08
N ALA A 111 5.44 -9.11 15.76
CA ALA A 111 6.06 -8.02 15.01
C ALA A 111 5.29 -6.69 15.20
N TRP A 112 3.96 -6.73 15.26
CA TRP A 112 3.15 -5.55 15.53
C TRP A 112 3.40 -4.97 16.93
N GLN A 113 3.56 -5.82 17.94
CA GLN A 113 3.85 -5.38 19.30
C GLN A 113 5.24 -4.75 19.40
N GLU A 114 6.25 -5.37 18.81
CA GLU A 114 7.60 -4.81 18.77
C GLU A 114 7.65 -3.50 17.99
N MET A 115 6.94 -3.41 16.86
CA MET A 115 6.74 -2.17 16.10
C MET A 115 6.15 -1.06 16.96
N HIS A 116 5.07 -1.36 17.68
CA HIS A 116 4.41 -0.40 18.56
C HIS A 116 5.37 0.07 19.66
N ASP A 117 6.04 -0.84 20.36
CA ASP A 117 6.96 -0.50 21.45
C ASP A 117 8.17 0.31 20.99
N TYR A 118 8.66 0.06 19.77
CA TYR A 118 9.78 0.80 19.20
C TYR A 118 9.38 2.21 18.75
N PHE A 119 8.31 2.34 17.96
CA PHE A 119 7.96 3.62 17.34
C PHE A 119 7.18 4.57 18.27
N TRP A 120 6.35 4.06 19.20
CA TRP A 120 5.62 4.94 20.14
C TRP A 120 6.50 5.62 21.18
N ARG A 121 7.76 5.21 21.31
CA ARG A 121 8.75 5.91 22.14
C ARG A 121 9.16 7.27 21.56
N ASP A 122 9.03 7.47 20.25
CA ASP A 122 9.40 8.69 19.56
C ASP A 122 8.26 9.21 18.69
N GLN A 123 7.37 9.99 19.33
CA GLN A 123 6.20 10.58 18.69
C GLN A 123 6.57 11.58 17.58
N GLN A 124 7.74 12.22 17.65
CA GLN A 124 8.17 13.16 16.61
C GLN A 124 8.50 12.40 15.32
N ASN A 125 9.23 11.29 15.43
CA ASN A 125 9.54 10.46 14.28
C ASN A 125 8.30 9.79 13.70
N LEU A 126 7.35 9.37 14.53
CA LEU A 126 6.04 8.90 14.08
C LEU A 126 5.31 9.94 13.23
N LEU A 127 5.22 11.19 13.71
CA LEU A 127 4.55 12.27 12.98
C LEU A 127 5.27 12.61 11.67
N LYS A 128 6.61 12.65 11.67
CA LYS A 128 7.41 12.90 10.46
C LYS A 128 7.15 11.83 9.40
N ILE A 129 7.17 10.55 9.78
CA ILE A 129 6.94 9.45 8.84
C ILE A 129 5.50 9.49 8.34
N GLY A 130 4.53 9.65 9.24
CA GLY A 130 3.11 9.76 8.87
C GLY A 130 2.84 10.90 7.89
N PHE A 131 3.35 12.11 8.17
CA PHE A 131 3.20 13.26 7.27
C PHE A 131 3.90 13.03 5.93
N THR A 132 5.10 12.45 5.96
CA THR A 132 5.85 12.12 4.73
C THR A 132 5.08 11.13 3.87
N SER A 133 4.49 10.08 4.46
CA SER A 133 3.64 9.12 3.73
C SER A 133 2.39 9.79 3.13
N ILE A 134 1.74 10.68 3.88
CA ILE A 134 0.57 11.44 3.39
C ILE A 134 0.96 12.30 2.18
N PHE A 135 2.09 13.00 2.28
CA PHE A 135 2.60 13.87 1.22
C PHE A 135 3.03 13.08 -0.02
N ILE A 136 3.74 11.97 0.16
CA ILE A 136 4.12 11.08 -0.96
C ILE A 136 2.88 10.55 -1.67
N TRP A 137 1.84 10.15 -0.93
CA TRP A 137 0.59 9.73 -1.54
C TRP A 137 -0.10 10.84 -2.30
N PHE A 138 -0.13 12.06 -1.78
CA PHE A 138 -0.62 13.22 -2.53
C PHE A 138 0.10 13.37 -3.87
N LEU A 139 1.44 13.31 -3.87
CA LEU A 139 2.22 13.39 -5.11
C LEU A 139 1.90 12.24 -6.07
N HIS A 140 1.63 11.04 -5.57
CA HIS A 140 1.21 9.91 -6.40
C HIS A 140 -0.17 10.11 -7.02
N LEU A 141 -1.14 10.66 -6.29
CA LEU A 141 -2.46 10.95 -6.85
C LEU A 141 -2.40 12.11 -7.85
N LEU A 142 -1.57 13.12 -7.56
CA LEU A 142 -1.27 14.21 -8.48
C LEU A 142 -0.62 13.71 -9.77
N GLN A 143 0.34 12.78 -9.66
CA GLN A 143 0.95 12.13 -10.82
C GLN A 143 -0.07 11.39 -11.67
N ILE A 144 -0.99 10.62 -11.07
CA ILE A 144 -2.06 9.93 -11.80
C ILE A 144 -2.98 10.94 -12.50
N TRP A 145 -3.28 12.07 -11.86
CA TRP A 145 -4.03 13.14 -12.48
C TRP A 145 -3.29 13.74 -13.70
N PHE A 146 -1.98 13.95 -13.61
CA PHE A 146 -1.19 14.37 -14.77
C PHE A 146 -1.16 13.34 -15.90
N PHE A 147 -1.23 12.04 -15.61
CA PHE A 147 -1.40 11.03 -16.64
C PHE A 147 -2.72 11.17 -17.40
N ILE A 148 -3.82 11.52 -16.71
CA ILE A 148 -5.11 11.82 -17.37
C ILE A 148 -4.94 12.98 -18.33
N LEU A 149 -4.30 14.07 -17.90
CA LEU A 149 -4.05 15.24 -18.75
C LEU A 149 -3.11 14.90 -19.93
N ALA A 150 -2.09 14.08 -19.71
CA ALA A 150 -1.15 13.65 -20.75
C ALA A 150 -1.82 12.79 -21.83
N LEU A 151 -2.92 12.11 -21.50
CA LEU A 151 -3.77 11.37 -22.45
C LEU A 151 -4.77 12.29 -23.17
N ASN A 152 -4.66 13.61 -23.01
CA ASN A 152 -5.59 14.60 -23.56
C ASN A 152 -7.04 14.39 -23.08
N ALA A 153 -7.20 13.93 -21.84
CA ALA A 153 -8.48 13.74 -21.18
C ALA A 153 -8.61 14.64 -19.94
N TYR A 154 -9.82 14.76 -19.39
CA TYR A 154 -10.09 15.62 -18.25
C TYR A 154 -10.92 14.92 -17.19
N ALA A 155 -10.46 14.99 -15.94
CA ALA A 155 -11.26 14.74 -14.76
C ALA A 155 -10.92 15.82 -13.72
N PRO A 156 -11.89 16.33 -12.95
CA PRO A 156 -11.60 17.25 -11.85
C PRO A 156 -10.61 16.60 -10.88
N PHE A 157 -9.61 17.36 -10.41
CA PHE A 157 -8.61 16.84 -9.49
C PHE A 157 -9.24 16.23 -8.23
N LEU A 158 -10.31 16.84 -7.73
CA LEU A 158 -11.05 16.36 -6.56
C LEU A 158 -11.72 15.00 -6.80
N ALA A 159 -12.23 14.76 -8.02
CA ALA A 159 -12.73 13.45 -8.41
C ALA A 159 -11.59 12.42 -8.47
N ASN A 160 -10.43 12.81 -9.00
CA ASN A 160 -9.26 11.94 -9.04
C ASN A 160 -8.79 11.50 -7.63
N LEU A 161 -8.91 12.37 -6.62
CA LEU A 161 -8.62 12.02 -5.22
C LEU A 161 -9.56 10.95 -4.65
N ALA A 162 -10.75 10.75 -5.22
CA ALA A 162 -11.66 9.68 -4.84
C ALA A 162 -11.42 8.41 -5.67
N LEU A 163 -11.41 8.57 -7.00
CA LEU A 163 -11.48 7.46 -7.94
C LEU A 163 -10.14 6.72 -8.09
N SER A 164 -9.01 7.44 -8.11
CA SER A 164 -7.70 6.78 -8.25
C SER A 164 -7.32 5.94 -7.02
N PRO A 165 -7.51 6.39 -5.76
CA PRO A 165 -7.31 5.52 -4.60
C PRO A 165 -8.25 4.31 -4.59
N LEU A 166 -9.53 4.46 -4.96
CA LEU A 166 -10.45 3.33 -5.08
C LEU A 166 -9.97 2.30 -6.08
N ALA A 167 -9.51 2.72 -7.25
CA ALA A 167 -8.94 1.82 -8.24
C ALA A 167 -7.67 1.11 -7.74
N ILE A 168 -6.80 1.83 -7.02
CA ILE A 168 -5.60 1.24 -6.39
C ILE A 168 -6.00 0.20 -5.34
N LEU A 169 -6.97 0.49 -4.49
CA LEU A 169 -7.48 -0.45 -3.49
C LEU A 169 -8.08 -1.70 -4.14
N ALA A 170 -8.80 -1.56 -5.25
CA ALA A 170 -9.28 -2.71 -6.05
C ALA A 170 -8.11 -3.54 -6.63
N GLY A 171 -7.02 -2.89 -7.02
CA GLY A 171 -5.78 -3.53 -7.46
C GLY A 171 -5.03 -4.30 -6.36
N LEU A 172 -5.24 -3.95 -5.09
CA LEU A 172 -4.62 -4.65 -3.96
C LEU A 172 -5.33 -5.97 -3.62
N LEU A 173 -6.53 -6.20 -4.16
CA LEU A 173 -7.19 -7.48 -4.03
C LEU A 173 -6.37 -8.55 -4.79
N PRO A 174 -6.07 -9.70 -4.18
CA PRO A 174 -5.21 -10.74 -4.75
C PRO A 174 -5.96 -11.59 -5.80
N LEU A 175 -6.65 -10.92 -6.74
CA LEU A 175 -7.40 -11.55 -7.82
C LEU A 175 -6.57 -11.67 -9.10
N THR A 176 -5.56 -10.79 -9.28
CA THR A 176 -4.70 -10.76 -10.46
C THR A 176 -3.23 -10.49 -10.12
N PHE A 177 -2.32 -10.80 -11.06
CA PHE A 177 -0.89 -10.52 -10.89
C PHE A 177 -0.62 -9.01 -10.80
N ALA A 178 0.02 -8.60 -9.70
CA ALA A 178 0.35 -7.20 -9.40
C ALA A 178 -0.84 -6.21 -9.43
N GLY A 179 -2.07 -6.71 -9.36
CA GLY A 179 -3.28 -5.89 -9.50
C GLY A 179 -3.58 -5.41 -10.92
N VAL A 180 -2.78 -5.83 -11.92
CA VAL A 180 -3.02 -5.54 -13.34
C VAL A 180 -4.30 -6.26 -13.74
N GLY A 181 -5.24 -5.55 -14.36
CA GLY A 181 -6.59 -6.06 -14.61
C GLY A 181 -7.64 -5.53 -13.63
N THR A 182 -7.63 -5.87 -12.33
CA THR A 182 -8.65 -5.36 -11.39
C THR A 182 -8.57 -3.85 -11.19
N ARG A 183 -7.36 -3.32 -11.02
CA ARG A 183 -7.14 -1.87 -10.97
C ARG A 183 -7.56 -1.21 -12.27
N ASP A 184 -7.17 -1.79 -13.41
CA ASP A 184 -7.38 -1.16 -14.72
C ASP A 184 -8.86 -1.19 -15.11
N ALA A 185 -9.57 -2.28 -14.80
CA ALA A 185 -11.02 -2.34 -14.90
C ALA A 185 -11.68 -1.30 -13.97
N ALA A 186 -11.20 -1.16 -12.73
CA ALA A 186 -11.69 -0.14 -11.82
C ALA A 186 -11.45 1.29 -12.34
N LEU A 187 -10.31 1.56 -12.98
CA LEU A 187 -10.04 2.84 -13.65
C LEU A 187 -11.04 3.10 -14.78
N ILE A 188 -11.29 2.10 -15.65
CA ILE A 188 -12.28 2.22 -16.74
C ILE A 188 -13.67 2.49 -16.18
N LEU A 189 -14.10 1.73 -15.17
CA LEU A 189 -15.43 1.84 -14.59
C LEU A 189 -15.64 3.17 -13.84
N PHE A 190 -14.70 3.55 -12.97
CA PHE A 190 -14.82 4.75 -12.14
C PHE A 190 -14.69 6.04 -12.93
N TYR A 191 -13.87 6.06 -13.97
CA TYR A 191 -13.67 7.25 -14.79
C TYR A 191 -14.57 7.31 -16.04
N GLN A 192 -15.48 6.35 -16.23
CA GLN A 192 -16.46 6.38 -17.32
C GLN A 192 -17.21 7.73 -17.46
N PRO A 193 -17.56 8.45 -16.36
CA PRO A 193 -18.21 9.76 -16.48
C PRO A 193 -17.31 10.87 -17.08
N TYR A 194 -16.00 10.65 -17.17
CA TYR A 194 -15.01 11.66 -17.55
C TYR A 194 -14.37 11.39 -18.91
N PHE A 195 -14.13 10.13 -19.27
CA PHE A 195 -13.53 9.75 -20.54
C PHE A 195 -13.88 8.30 -20.91
N ASP A 196 -13.57 7.94 -22.16
CA ASP A 196 -13.90 6.64 -22.72
C ASP A 196 -13.03 5.50 -22.17
N ALA A 197 -13.47 4.26 -22.43
CA ALA A 197 -12.78 3.08 -21.93
C ALA A 197 -11.36 2.93 -22.49
N ALA A 198 -11.10 3.41 -23.71
CA ALA A 198 -9.76 3.38 -24.31
C ALA A 198 -8.78 4.27 -23.52
N THR A 199 -9.20 5.49 -23.16
CA THR A 199 -8.42 6.37 -22.29
C THR A 199 -8.20 5.77 -20.91
N GLY A 200 -9.24 5.15 -20.32
CA GLY A 200 -9.13 4.46 -19.04
C GLY A 200 -8.14 3.29 -19.06
N ALA A 201 -8.13 2.51 -20.13
CA ALA A 201 -7.14 1.45 -20.33
C ALA A 201 -5.72 2.01 -20.49
N ALA A 202 -5.55 3.09 -21.27
CA ALA A 202 -4.27 3.77 -21.43
C ALA A 202 -3.75 4.34 -20.08
N LEU A 203 -4.63 4.88 -19.24
CA LEU A 203 -4.30 5.31 -17.88
C LEU A 203 -3.81 4.14 -17.02
N GLY A 204 -4.43 2.97 -17.15
CA GLY A 204 -3.97 1.73 -16.52
C GLY A 204 -2.55 1.35 -16.94
N VAL A 205 -2.23 1.45 -18.23
CA VAL A 205 -0.88 1.22 -18.75
C VAL A 205 0.14 2.21 -18.16
N LEU A 206 -0.19 3.50 -18.09
CA LEU A 206 0.66 4.52 -17.45
C LEU A 206 0.83 4.26 -15.94
N CYS A 207 -0.21 3.76 -15.26
CA CYS A 207 -0.09 3.35 -13.86
C CYS A 207 0.83 2.12 -13.69
N THR A 208 0.88 1.20 -14.65
CA THR A 208 1.83 0.08 -14.66
C THR A 208 3.26 0.56 -14.92
N SER A 209 3.46 1.52 -15.83
CA SER A 209 4.79 2.04 -16.16
C SER A 209 5.49 2.68 -14.95
N ARG A 210 4.72 3.22 -13.99
CA ARG A 210 5.22 3.70 -12.70
C ARG A 210 5.99 2.64 -11.90
N TYR A 211 5.67 1.36 -12.05
CA TYR A 211 6.45 0.27 -11.42
C TYR A 211 7.64 -0.16 -12.27
N PHE A 212 7.52 -0.02 -13.58
CA PHE A 212 8.52 -0.46 -14.56
C PHE A 212 9.72 0.47 -14.62
N LEU A 213 9.52 1.80 -14.64
CA LEU A 213 10.62 2.77 -14.75
C LEU A 213 11.61 2.71 -13.56
N PRO A 214 11.15 2.65 -12.29
CA PRO A 214 12.07 2.43 -11.17
C PRO A 214 12.76 1.06 -11.21
N ALA A 215 12.09 0.03 -11.75
CA ALA A 215 12.71 -1.28 -11.91
C ALA A 215 13.87 -1.25 -12.91
N ILE A 216 13.72 -0.54 -14.04
CA ILE A 216 14.81 -0.30 -15.00
C ILE A 216 15.94 0.49 -14.34
N GLY A 217 15.63 1.58 -13.64
CA GLY A 217 16.64 2.38 -12.94
C GLY A 217 17.41 1.59 -11.88
N GLY A 218 16.81 0.53 -11.33
CA GLY A 218 17.46 -0.39 -10.39
C GLY A 218 18.32 -1.49 -11.04
N LEU A 219 18.23 -1.71 -12.37
CA LEU A 219 18.98 -2.77 -13.07
C LEU A 219 20.51 -2.67 -12.93
N PRO A 220 21.14 -1.48 -12.99
CA PRO A 220 22.60 -1.37 -12.82
C PRO A 220 23.10 -1.87 -11.46
N PHE A 221 22.22 -1.93 -10.45
CA PHE A 221 22.55 -2.37 -9.10
C PHE A 221 22.17 -3.84 -8.85
N LEU A 222 21.58 -4.52 -9.84
CA LEU A 222 21.10 -5.89 -9.70
C LEU A 222 22.24 -6.90 -9.54
N GLU A 223 23.35 -6.71 -10.25
CA GLU A 223 24.52 -7.59 -10.16
C GLU A 223 25.14 -7.57 -8.77
N GLN A 224 25.23 -6.39 -8.16
CA GLN A 224 25.68 -6.24 -6.78
C GLN A 224 24.75 -7.03 -5.86
N TYR A 225 23.44 -6.86 -6.02
CA TYR A 225 22.45 -7.57 -5.21
C TYR A 225 22.52 -9.10 -5.35
N LEU A 226 22.69 -9.62 -6.57
CA LEU A 226 22.79 -11.06 -6.84
C LEU A 226 24.10 -11.67 -6.30
N SER A 227 25.20 -10.92 -6.35
CA SER A 227 26.49 -11.38 -5.79
C SER A 227 26.44 -11.48 -4.26
N PHE A 228 25.76 -10.55 -3.58
CA PHE A 228 25.49 -10.63 -2.14
C PHE A 228 24.58 -11.82 -1.80
N ALA A 229 23.51 -12.05 -2.57
CA ALA A 229 22.58 -13.16 -2.34
C ALA A 229 23.24 -14.55 -2.45
N LYS A 230 24.25 -14.70 -3.32
CA LYS A 230 25.03 -15.94 -3.45
C LYS A 230 25.96 -16.18 -2.25
N ARG A 231 26.55 -15.13 -1.68
CA ARG A 231 27.42 -15.23 -0.49
C ARG A 231 26.66 -15.63 0.77
N GLY A 232 25.47 -15.08 0.99
CA GLY A 232 24.62 -15.43 2.15
C GLY A 232 24.01 -16.84 2.14
N LYS A 233 24.21 -17.63 1.07
CA LYS A 233 23.82 -19.06 1.00
C LYS A 233 24.97 -20.03 1.34
N GLN A 234 26.20 -19.52 1.44
CA GLN A 234 27.41 -20.33 1.70
C GLN A 234 27.87 -20.25 3.17
N ASN A 235 27.23 -19.40 3.98
CA ASN A 235 27.35 -19.36 5.44
C ASN A 235 26.09 -19.94 6.07
#